data_AF-A0A194XAA0-F1
#
_entry.id   AF-A0A194XAA0-F1
#
_cell.length_a   1.000
_cell.length_b   1.000
_cell.length_c   1.000
_cell.angle_alpha   90.00
_cell.angle_beta   90.00
_cell.angle_gamma   90.00
#
_symmetry.space_group_name_H-M   'P 1'
#
loop_
_entity.id
_entity.type
_entity.pdbx_description
1 polymer ?
#
loop_
_entity_poly.entity_id
_entity_poly.type
_entity_poly.pdbx_seq_one_letter_code
_entity_poly.pdbx_strand_id
1 'polypeptide(L)'
;MRGSPLPGFAQMFYLFQRTVDISDPFDIADSEYFYVTITNSFQWTFQTMLSSCNDRGTDEIVQFLIRMLKHHGWKGHANNGLLPLVKFLLEGRDMKLVCKVCDDKGFTLLSRLLRLLSMATGTHEPHRRISAPLAMENANDEYGRPKLSEIFAIASTLIQNGSDLHALSMNWGLFSTPMLNIMCGSVYWWNRTPVPGLMSWLHLLKRCTIDLEEYGRMEKHIHLTLEVKRSWRGLKLNPPRRFCGIQSEKIKPERPFEARLVNFVFGPEPDDWQFWFTHDLERWFCDFWEMIEHPERGMPGSWTDFAEDKNFHSRDHRKEASSTRKKCLHEDNFNKRWCLDQ
;
A
#
# COMPACT_ATOMS: atom_id res chain seq x y z
N MET A 1 34.08 -16.64 17.38
CA MET A 1 34.31 -17.82 16.51
C MET A 1 33.30 -17.77 15.39
N ARG A 2 33.73 -17.49 14.15
CA ARG A 2 32.85 -17.55 12.96
C ARG A 2 32.65 -19.03 12.63
N GLY A 3 31.42 -19.51 12.70
CA GLY A 3 31.09 -20.88 12.31
C GLY A 3 31.46 -21.10 10.85
N SER A 4 32.30 -22.10 10.58
CA SER A 4 32.59 -22.56 9.23
C SER A 4 31.28 -22.95 8.54
N PRO A 5 31.03 -22.50 7.30
CA PRO A 5 29.82 -22.87 6.57
C PRO A 5 29.73 -24.40 6.45
N LEU A 6 28.52 -24.93 6.60
CA LEU A 6 28.24 -26.37 6.50
C LEU A 6 28.82 -26.91 5.17
N PRO A 7 29.59 -28.02 5.19
CA PRO A 7 30.31 -28.55 4.03
C PRO A 7 29.47 -28.76 2.76
N GLY A 8 28.16 -29.01 2.92
CA GLY A 8 27.23 -29.21 1.80
C GLY A 8 26.93 -27.96 0.99
N PHE A 9 26.98 -26.76 1.59
CA PHE A 9 26.68 -25.53 0.86
C PHE A 9 27.85 -25.15 -0.08
N ALA A 10 29.10 -25.23 0.39
CA ALA A 10 30.29 -24.96 -0.43
C ALA A 10 30.39 -25.86 -1.67
N GLN A 11 30.02 -27.13 -1.55
CA GLN A 11 29.97 -28.06 -2.69
C GLN A 11 28.81 -27.75 -3.64
N MET A 12 27.62 -27.41 -3.14
CA MET A 12 26.53 -26.93 -4.00
C MET A 12 26.94 -25.64 -4.74
N PHE A 13 27.62 -24.70 -4.07
CA PHE A 13 28.11 -23.46 -4.68
C PHE A 13 29.13 -23.70 -5.80
N TYR A 14 30.07 -24.62 -5.61
CA TYR A 14 31.04 -25.00 -6.64
C TYR A 14 30.36 -25.66 -7.86
N LEU A 15 29.31 -26.45 -7.62
CA LEU A 15 28.54 -27.08 -8.70
C LEU A 15 27.72 -26.06 -9.49
N PHE A 16 27.03 -25.12 -8.83
CA PHE A 16 26.25 -24.08 -9.51
C PHE A 16 27.10 -23.16 -10.40
N GLN A 17 28.31 -22.78 -9.96
CA GLN A 17 29.22 -21.98 -10.77
C GLN A 17 29.68 -22.65 -12.07
N ARG A 18 29.69 -23.99 -12.11
CA ARG A 18 30.20 -24.75 -13.27
C ARG A 18 29.12 -25.20 -14.24
N THR A 19 27.86 -25.29 -13.81
CA THR A 19 26.80 -25.90 -14.62
C THR A 19 25.67 -24.95 -14.96
N VAL A 20 25.55 -23.81 -14.29
CA VAL A 20 24.49 -22.84 -14.56
C VAL A 20 25.09 -21.63 -15.24
N ASP A 21 24.68 -21.41 -16.48
CA ASP A 21 24.90 -20.14 -17.16
C ASP A 21 24.07 -19.09 -16.42
N ILE A 22 24.73 -18.28 -15.59
CA ILE A 22 24.05 -17.26 -14.80
C ILE A 22 23.80 -16.09 -15.73
N SER A 23 22.60 -16.06 -16.30
CA SER A 23 22.12 -14.88 -17.01
C SER A 23 22.23 -13.65 -16.11
N ASP A 24 22.56 -12.52 -16.71
CA ASP A 24 22.69 -11.26 -16.02
C ASP A 24 21.38 -10.92 -15.28
N PRO A 25 21.39 -10.73 -13.95
CA PRO A 25 20.17 -10.42 -13.21
C PRO A 25 19.50 -9.11 -13.67
N PHE A 26 20.22 -8.21 -14.34
CA PHE A 26 19.67 -6.99 -14.91
C PHE A 26 18.84 -7.26 -16.18
N ASP A 27 19.21 -8.26 -16.99
CA ASP A 27 18.50 -8.65 -18.21
C ASP A 27 17.21 -9.45 -17.90
N ILE A 28 17.20 -10.18 -16.78
CA ILE A 28 16.07 -11.03 -16.36
C ILE A 28 14.97 -10.22 -15.65
N ALA A 29 15.21 -8.92 -15.41
CA ALA A 29 14.38 -8.08 -14.55
C ALA A 29 12.93 -7.91 -15.02
N ASP A 30 12.65 -8.18 -16.29
CA ASP A 30 11.30 -8.12 -16.86
C ASP A 30 10.55 -9.47 -16.75
N SER A 31 11.20 -10.54 -16.33
CA SER A 31 10.53 -11.82 -16.10
C SER A 31 9.86 -11.86 -14.71
N GLU A 32 8.53 -11.95 -14.69
CA GLU A 32 7.73 -11.98 -13.45
C GLU A 32 8.07 -13.18 -12.52
N TYR A 33 8.84 -14.16 -13.02
CA TYR A 33 9.09 -15.44 -12.37
C TYR A 33 10.36 -15.48 -11.50
N PHE A 34 11.34 -14.58 -11.69
CA PHE A 34 12.67 -14.76 -11.10
C PHE A 34 12.83 -14.26 -9.66
N TYR A 35 12.03 -13.28 -9.24
CA TYR A 35 12.23 -12.56 -7.97
C TYR A 35 11.77 -13.28 -6.70
N VAL A 36 11.35 -14.55 -6.80
CA VAL A 36 10.40 -15.10 -5.83
C VAL A 36 11.05 -15.86 -4.69
N THR A 37 12.27 -16.38 -4.83
CA THR A 37 12.63 -17.50 -3.95
C THR A 37 13.92 -17.39 -3.16
N ILE A 38 14.94 -16.61 -3.52
CA ILE A 38 16.17 -16.57 -2.71
C ILE A 38 16.91 -15.22 -2.82
N THR A 39 16.62 -14.25 -1.94
CA THR A 39 17.47 -13.04 -1.74
C THR A 39 18.92 -13.39 -1.44
N ASN A 40 19.17 -14.49 -0.71
CA ASN A 40 20.53 -14.97 -0.46
C ASN A 40 21.25 -15.35 -1.76
N SER A 41 20.52 -15.84 -2.78
CA SER A 41 21.09 -16.10 -4.10
C SER A 41 21.38 -14.81 -4.84
N PHE A 42 20.53 -13.78 -4.74
CA PHE A 42 20.83 -12.47 -5.34
C PHE A 42 22.06 -11.84 -4.72
N GLN A 43 22.14 -11.78 -3.38
CA GLN A 43 23.32 -11.26 -2.71
C GLN A 43 24.58 -12.01 -3.13
N TRP A 44 24.51 -13.33 -3.25
CA TRP A 44 25.62 -14.14 -3.75
C TRP A 44 25.95 -13.86 -5.23
N THR A 45 24.95 -13.79 -6.11
CA THR A 45 25.15 -13.49 -7.54
C THR A 45 25.84 -12.15 -7.69
N PHE A 46 25.39 -11.12 -6.97
CA PHE A 46 26.00 -9.80 -7.01
C PHE A 46 27.39 -9.76 -6.38
N GLN A 47 27.63 -10.50 -5.29
CA GLN A 47 28.97 -10.64 -4.73
C GLN A 47 29.92 -11.39 -5.67
N THR A 48 29.42 -12.36 -6.42
CA THR A 48 30.22 -13.12 -7.40
C THR A 48 30.44 -12.31 -8.68
N MET A 49 29.51 -11.42 -9.01
CA MET A 49 29.52 -10.52 -10.17
C MET A 49 29.92 -9.08 -9.79
N LEU A 50 30.73 -8.92 -8.74
CA LEU A 50 31.09 -7.62 -8.16
C LEU A 50 31.70 -6.66 -9.20
N SER A 51 32.47 -7.18 -10.16
CA SER A 51 33.02 -6.40 -11.28
C SER A 51 31.92 -5.83 -12.18
N SER A 52 30.96 -6.65 -12.62
CA SER A 52 29.90 -6.20 -13.54
C SER A 52 28.90 -5.26 -12.89
N CYS A 53 28.78 -5.26 -11.56
CA CYS A 53 27.96 -4.28 -10.85
C CYS A 53 28.64 -2.91 -10.82
N ASN A 54 29.93 -2.86 -10.52
CA ASN A 54 30.68 -1.61 -10.43
C ASN A 54 30.74 -0.88 -11.76
N ASP A 55 30.80 -1.63 -12.86
CA ASP A 55 30.86 -1.09 -14.22
C ASP A 55 29.52 -0.50 -14.71
N ARG A 56 28.40 -0.80 -14.04
CA ARG A 56 27.08 -0.29 -14.43
C ARG A 56 26.83 1.15 -14.01
N GLY A 57 26.02 1.81 -14.84
CA GLY A 57 25.49 3.13 -14.57
C GLY A 57 24.63 3.17 -13.31
N THR A 58 24.61 4.33 -12.64
CA THR A 58 23.77 4.53 -11.46
C THR A 58 22.28 4.45 -11.80
N ASP A 59 21.91 4.91 -13.00
CA ASP A 59 20.54 4.84 -13.53
C ASP A 59 20.07 3.39 -13.66
N GLU A 60 20.88 2.54 -14.29
CA GLU A 60 20.56 1.13 -14.51
C GLU A 60 20.38 0.38 -13.18
N ILE A 61 21.25 0.65 -12.21
CA ILE A 61 21.16 0.10 -10.85
C ILE A 61 19.86 0.54 -10.17
N VAL A 62 19.52 1.81 -10.23
CA VAL A 62 18.30 2.31 -9.58
C VAL A 62 17.04 1.77 -10.26
N GLN A 63 17.02 1.65 -11.60
CA GLN A 63 15.92 1.00 -12.33
C GLN A 63 15.74 -0.47 -11.91
N PHE A 64 16.85 -1.20 -11.79
CA PHE A 64 16.82 -2.57 -11.27
C PHE A 64 16.24 -2.63 -9.85
N LEU A 65 16.69 -1.74 -8.96
CA LEU A 65 16.18 -1.67 -7.59
C LEU A 65 14.68 -1.34 -7.55
N ILE A 66 14.21 -0.39 -8.37
CA ILE A 66 12.79 -0.02 -8.46
C ILE A 66 11.94 -1.22 -8.89
N ARG A 67 12.38 -1.97 -9.91
CA ARG A 67 11.71 -3.20 -10.38
C ARG A 67 11.72 -4.29 -9.30
N MET A 68 12.86 -4.53 -8.68
CA MET A 68 12.99 -5.54 -7.61
C MET A 68 12.06 -5.24 -6.43
N LEU A 69 12.01 -3.99 -5.95
CA LEU A 69 11.14 -3.59 -4.84
C LEU A 69 9.64 -3.69 -5.20
N LYS A 70 9.27 -3.42 -6.46
CA LYS A 70 7.90 -3.59 -6.96
C LYS A 70 7.42 -5.04 -6.81
N HIS A 71 8.24 -6.02 -7.18
CA HIS A 71 7.87 -7.44 -7.09
C HIS A 71 7.82 -7.96 -5.65
N HIS A 72 8.73 -7.50 -4.79
CA HIS A 72 8.76 -7.94 -3.39
C HIS A 72 7.51 -7.53 -2.60
N GLY A 73 6.93 -6.37 -2.90
CA GLY A 73 5.74 -5.89 -2.19
C GLY A 73 4.48 -6.73 -2.41
N TRP A 74 4.40 -7.51 -3.48
CA TRP A 74 3.19 -8.26 -3.82
C TRP A 74 3.02 -9.53 -2.98
N LYS A 75 4.12 -10.21 -2.63
CA LYS A 75 4.05 -11.59 -2.14
C LYS A 75 3.98 -11.74 -0.63
N GLY A 76 4.00 -10.65 0.15
CA GLY A 76 3.88 -10.69 1.62
C GLY A 76 5.06 -11.30 2.36
N HIS A 77 5.94 -12.00 1.66
CA HIS A 77 7.22 -12.44 2.15
C HIS A 77 8.19 -11.27 2.04
N ALA A 78 8.06 -10.36 3.01
CA ALA A 78 9.07 -9.37 3.26
C ALA A 78 10.34 -10.14 3.60
N ASN A 79 11.36 -10.02 2.75
CA ASN A 79 12.57 -10.83 2.86
C ASN A 79 13.69 -9.96 3.42
N ASN A 80 14.24 -10.35 4.56
CA ASN A 80 15.34 -9.66 5.23
C ASN A 80 16.55 -9.35 4.35
N GLY A 81 16.79 -10.11 3.28
CA GLY A 81 17.95 -9.89 2.40
C GLY A 81 17.81 -8.71 1.44
N LEU A 82 16.60 -8.14 1.27
CA LEU A 82 16.35 -7.12 0.26
C LEU A 82 17.01 -5.77 0.57
N LEU A 83 16.87 -5.27 1.80
CA LEU A 83 17.41 -3.96 2.18
C LEU A 83 18.95 -3.96 2.28
N PRO A 84 19.62 -5.00 2.81
CA PRO A 84 21.07 -5.12 2.70
C PRO A 84 21.56 -5.07 1.25
N LEU A 85 20.85 -5.71 0.32
CA LEU A 85 21.18 -5.66 -1.10
C LEU A 85 21.00 -4.26 -1.70
N VAL A 86 19.90 -3.57 -1.36
CA VAL A 86 19.69 -2.17 -1.77
C VAL A 86 20.86 -1.29 -1.29
N LYS A 87 21.26 -1.42 -0.02
CA LYS A 87 22.40 -0.66 0.53
C LYS A 87 23.70 -0.98 -0.20
N PHE A 88 23.98 -2.26 -0.43
CA PHE A 88 25.17 -2.71 -1.14
C PHE A 88 25.23 -2.14 -2.56
N LEU A 89 24.13 -2.19 -3.32
CA LEU A 89 24.10 -1.69 -4.70
C LEU A 89 24.19 -0.16 -4.80
N LEU A 90 23.79 0.57 -3.76
CA LEU A 90 23.91 2.03 -3.68
C LEU A 90 25.28 2.48 -3.13
N GLU A 91 26.09 1.58 -2.59
CA GLU A 91 27.39 1.93 -2.01
C GLU A 91 28.32 2.52 -3.08
N GLY A 92 28.90 3.70 -2.78
CA GLY A 92 29.79 4.40 -3.70
C GLY A 92 29.11 5.12 -4.88
N ARG A 93 27.78 5.14 -4.95
CA ARG A 93 27.04 5.80 -6.03
C ARG A 93 26.76 7.28 -5.74
N ASP A 94 26.60 8.06 -6.81
CA ASP A 94 26.17 9.45 -6.70
C ASP A 94 24.70 9.51 -6.28
N MET A 95 24.48 9.79 -4.99
CA MET A 95 23.15 9.84 -4.41
C MET A 95 22.26 10.93 -5.03
N LYS A 96 22.82 12.03 -5.57
CA LYS A 96 22.01 13.05 -6.26
C LYS A 96 21.44 12.50 -7.56
N LEU A 97 22.19 11.66 -8.27
CA LEU A 97 21.71 10.98 -9.46
C LEU A 97 20.69 9.90 -9.08
N VAL A 98 20.96 9.12 -8.01
CA VAL A 98 20.01 8.12 -7.49
C VAL A 98 18.63 8.72 -7.21
N CYS A 99 18.59 9.91 -6.61
CA CYS A 99 17.34 10.58 -6.25
C CYS A 99 16.51 11.06 -7.46
N LYS A 100 17.12 11.19 -8.64
CA LYS A 100 16.47 11.68 -9.86
C LYS A 100 15.93 10.57 -10.77
N VAL A 101 16.40 9.33 -10.58
CA VAL A 101 16.01 8.21 -11.43
C VAL A 101 14.61 7.72 -11.05
N CYS A 102 13.76 7.53 -12.06
CA CYS A 102 12.42 6.98 -11.91
C CYS A 102 12.09 6.01 -13.05
N ASP A 103 11.21 5.04 -12.81
CA ASP A 103 10.75 4.12 -13.87
C ASP A 103 9.86 4.81 -14.91
N ASP A 104 9.42 4.05 -15.91
CA ASP A 104 8.48 4.48 -16.97
C ASP A 104 7.15 5.03 -16.44
N LYS A 105 6.84 4.77 -15.16
CA LYS A 105 5.64 5.22 -14.46
C LYS A 105 5.94 6.28 -13.41
N GLY A 106 7.14 6.85 -13.39
CA GLY A 106 7.54 7.89 -12.46
C GLY A 106 7.76 7.40 -11.02
N PHE A 107 7.83 6.08 -10.77
CA PHE A 107 8.20 5.62 -9.43
C PHE A 107 9.68 5.85 -9.18
N THR A 108 9.97 6.64 -8.16
CA THR A 108 11.31 6.77 -7.60
C THR A 108 11.63 5.62 -6.65
N LEU A 109 12.91 5.45 -6.31
CA LEU A 109 13.34 4.51 -5.28
C LEU A 109 12.67 4.80 -3.93
N LEU A 110 12.56 6.08 -3.56
CA LEU A 110 11.86 6.52 -2.35
C LEU A 110 10.39 6.06 -2.36
N SER A 111 9.67 6.26 -3.46
CA SER A 111 8.26 5.84 -3.57
C SER A 111 8.07 4.34 -3.36
N ARG A 112 8.98 3.50 -3.89
CA ARG A 112 8.95 2.05 -3.69
C ARG A 112 9.28 1.67 -2.24
N LEU A 113 10.26 2.33 -1.62
CA LEU A 113 10.61 2.11 -0.21
C LEU A 113 9.46 2.49 0.73
N LEU A 114 8.75 3.60 0.48
CA LEU A 114 7.61 3.99 1.31
C LEU A 114 6.42 3.03 1.20
N ARG A 115 6.25 2.39 0.04
CA ARG A 115 5.31 1.27 -0.06
C ARG A 115 5.73 0.10 0.83
N LEU A 116 7.03 -0.24 0.90
CA LEU A 116 7.55 -1.26 1.83
C LEU A 116 7.38 -0.85 3.30
N LEU A 117 7.65 0.41 3.62
CA LEU A 117 7.48 0.96 4.96
C LEU A 117 6.06 0.68 5.47
N SER A 118 5.07 1.04 4.66
CA SER A 118 3.67 0.82 4.96
C SER A 118 3.34 -0.66 5.25
N MET A 119 3.89 -1.58 4.45
CA MET A 119 3.69 -3.01 4.67
C MET A 119 4.31 -3.47 5.98
N ALA A 120 5.49 -2.96 6.33
CA ALA A 120 6.15 -3.26 7.59
C ALA A 120 5.36 -2.70 8.79
N THR A 121 4.91 -1.44 8.74
CA THR A 121 4.17 -0.79 9.83
C THR A 121 2.75 -1.35 10.00
N GLY A 122 2.12 -1.79 8.90
CA GLY A 122 0.80 -2.40 8.97
C GLY A 122 0.78 -3.69 9.78
N THR A 123 1.89 -4.42 9.88
CA THR A 123 1.95 -5.77 10.48
C THR A 123 1.70 -5.89 11.97
N HIS A 124 1.64 -4.78 12.70
CA HIS A 124 1.35 -4.79 14.12
C HIS A 124 -0.16 -4.86 14.37
N GLU A 125 -0.64 -5.95 14.97
CA GLU A 125 -2.04 -6.11 15.34
C GLU A 125 -2.49 -4.97 16.27
N PRO A 126 -3.59 -4.26 15.93
CA PRO A 126 -4.13 -3.18 16.76
C PRO A 126 -4.61 -3.65 18.15
N HIS A 127 -4.76 -4.97 18.35
CA HIS A 127 -5.18 -5.53 19.64
C HIS A 127 -4.05 -5.59 20.69
N ARG A 128 -2.77 -5.45 20.29
CA ARG A 128 -1.68 -5.19 21.25
C ARG A 128 -1.61 -3.68 21.48
N ARG A 129 -2.27 -3.24 22.57
CA ARG A 129 -2.41 -1.84 23.00
C ARG A 129 -1.19 -0.98 22.65
N ILE A 130 -1.48 0.07 21.87
CA ILE A 130 -0.58 1.14 21.41
C ILE A 130 -0.19 2.00 22.62
N SER A 131 0.62 1.44 23.49
CA SER A 131 1.12 2.12 24.69
C SER A 131 2.66 2.16 24.66
N ALA A 132 3.25 2.56 23.53
CA ALA A 132 4.60 3.15 23.41
C ALA A 132 5.04 3.23 21.93
N PRO A 133 5.14 4.43 21.33
CA PRO A 133 5.69 4.64 19.99
C PRO A 133 7.19 4.27 19.85
N LEU A 134 7.91 4.10 20.97
CA LEU A 134 9.37 3.91 21.00
C LEU A 134 9.82 2.47 21.27
N ALA A 135 8.90 1.52 21.54
CA ALA A 135 9.27 0.12 21.76
C ALA A 135 9.59 -0.66 20.47
N MET A 136 9.62 0.01 19.31
CA MET A 136 9.79 -0.63 17.99
C MET A 136 11.23 -1.04 17.66
N GLU A 137 12.25 -0.61 18.42
CA GLU A 137 13.64 -0.81 18.02
C GLU A 137 14.22 -2.21 18.33
N ASN A 138 13.62 -2.99 19.25
CA ASN A 138 14.28 -4.20 19.79
C ASN A 138 13.55 -5.53 19.57
N ALA A 139 12.40 -5.56 18.92
CA ALA A 139 11.75 -6.82 18.59
C ALA A 139 12.43 -7.44 17.36
N ASN A 140 13.35 -8.39 17.58
CA ASN A 140 13.80 -9.28 16.52
C ASN A 140 12.58 -10.07 16.02
N ASP A 141 12.07 -9.67 14.87
CA ASP A 141 10.89 -10.27 14.27
C ASP A 141 11.27 -11.63 13.69
N GLU A 142 10.85 -12.70 14.38
CA GLU A 142 11.06 -14.10 13.99
C GLU A 142 10.56 -14.41 12.57
N TYR A 143 9.71 -13.54 12.01
CA TYR A 143 9.08 -13.69 10.70
C TYR A 143 9.89 -13.12 9.53
N GLY A 144 11.15 -12.72 9.76
CA GLY A 144 12.02 -12.28 8.67
C GLY A 144 11.61 -10.97 8.02
N ARG A 145 10.94 -10.08 8.77
CA ARG A 145 10.45 -8.79 8.28
C ARG A 145 11.59 -7.77 8.17
N PRO A 146 11.60 -6.93 7.11
CA PRO A 146 12.58 -5.87 6.95
C PRO A 146 12.53 -4.98 8.18
N LYS A 147 13.70 -4.74 8.77
CA LYS A 147 13.84 -3.87 9.92
C LYS A 147 13.41 -2.46 9.51
N LEU A 148 12.42 -1.91 10.21
CA LEU A 148 11.95 -0.54 9.97
C LEU A 148 13.09 0.48 10.04
N SER A 149 14.05 0.27 10.94
CA SER A 149 15.26 1.09 11.06
C SER A 149 16.10 1.11 9.78
N GLU A 150 16.15 0.01 9.03
CA GLU A 150 16.86 -0.03 7.75
C GLU A 150 16.10 0.70 6.65
N ILE A 151 14.78 0.57 6.59
CA ILE A 151 13.94 1.32 5.65
C ILE A 151 14.11 2.82 5.92
N PHE A 152 14.02 3.25 7.18
CA PHE A 152 14.21 4.64 7.58
C PHE A 152 15.61 5.14 7.29
N ALA A 153 16.65 4.34 7.49
CA ALA A 153 18.02 4.74 7.17
C ALA A 153 18.16 5.04 5.66
N ILE A 154 17.68 4.14 4.79
CA ILE A 154 17.79 4.35 3.33
C ILE A 154 16.92 5.54 2.91
N ALA A 155 15.68 5.63 3.40
CA ALA A 155 14.79 6.73 3.07
C ALA A 155 15.33 8.08 3.55
N SER A 156 15.89 8.15 4.76
CA SER A 156 16.57 9.35 5.28
C SER A 156 17.70 9.79 4.37
N THR A 157 18.57 8.86 3.95
CA THR A 157 19.65 9.17 3.01
C THR A 157 19.10 9.73 1.69
N LEU A 158 18.05 9.13 1.14
CA LEU A 158 17.43 9.61 -0.10
C LEU A 158 16.83 11.01 0.04
N ILE A 159 16.14 11.31 1.14
CA ILE A 159 15.56 12.63 1.42
C ILE A 159 16.66 13.68 1.56
N GLN A 160 17.69 13.39 2.38
CA GLN A 160 18.81 14.29 2.62
C GLN A 160 19.64 14.59 1.35
N ASN A 161 19.58 13.69 0.36
CA ASN A 161 20.24 13.87 -0.94
C ASN A 161 19.32 14.50 -2.00
N GLY A 162 18.14 14.99 -1.62
CA GLY A 162 17.25 15.76 -2.48
C GLY A 162 16.29 14.92 -3.32
N SER A 163 15.85 13.77 -2.81
CA SER A 163 14.70 13.08 -3.40
C SER A 163 13.46 13.99 -3.38
N ASP A 164 12.78 14.06 -4.51
CA ASP A 164 11.53 14.81 -4.63
C ASP A 164 10.42 14.11 -3.83
N LEU A 165 9.93 14.81 -2.79
CA LEU A 165 8.90 14.33 -1.88
C LEU A 165 7.49 14.38 -2.48
N HIS A 166 7.33 15.01 -3.64
CA HIS A 166 6.07 15.17 -4.35
C HIS A 166 6.09 14.51 -5.73
N ALA A 167 7.15 13.75 -6.04
CA ALA A 167 7.29 13.02 -7.29
C ALA A 167 6.03 12.19 -7.61
N LEU A 168 5.38 12.50 -8.72
CA LEU A 168 4.16 11.82 -9.13
C LEU A 168 4.51 10.50 -9.81
N SER A 169 3.95 9.42 -9.27
CA SER A 169 4.04 8.08 -9.84
C SER A 169 2.66 7.61 -10.32
N MET A 170 2.58 7.03 -11.50
CA MET A 170 1.34 6.55 -12.09
C MET A 170 1.08 5.09 -11.71
N ASN A 171 -0.04 4.84 -11.04
CA ASN A 171 -0.45 3.53 -10.58
C ASN A 171 -1.90 3.25 -10.99
N TRP A 172 -2.11 2.36 -11.96
CA TRP A 172 -3.42 2.05 -12.53
C TRP A 172 -4.13 3.28 -13.12
N GLY A 173 -3.38 4.15 -13.81
CA GLY A 173 -3.91 5.34 -14.47
C GLY A 173 -4.18 6.54 -13.56
N LEU A 174 -3.85 6.45 -12.27
CA LEU A 174 -3.95 7.57 -11.32
C LEU A 174 -2.58 7.90 -10.74
N PHE A 175 -2.34 9.19 -10.48
CA PHE A 175 -1.08 9.64 -9.89
C PHE A 175 -1.06 9.44 -8.37
N SER A 176 0.13 9.26 -7.82
CA SER A 176 0.36 9.11 -6.38
C SER A 176 1.70 9.71 -5.99
N THR A 177 1.68 10.57 -4.97
CA THR A 177 2.88 11.06 -4.29
C THR A 177 3.52 9.95 -3.45
N PRO A 178 4.76 10.11 -2.98
CA PRO A 178 5.39 9.21 -2.01
C PRO A 178 4.50 8.96 -0.77
N MET A 179 3.81 9.98 -0.24
CA MET A 179 2.85 9.79 0.87
C MET A 179 1.69 8.88 0.47
N LEU A 180 1.11 9.07 -0.71
CA LEU A 180 0.01 8.23 -1.20
C LEU A 180 0.46 6.80 -1.57
N ASN A 181 1.74 6.57 -1.78
CA ASN A 181 2.29 5.22 -1.94
C ASN A 181 2.30 4.42 -0.62
N ILE A 182 2.33 5.09 0.54
CA ILE A 182 2.12 4.47 1.86
C ILE A 182 0.70 3.92 1.95
N MET A 183 -0.29 4.60 1.37
CA MET A 183 -1.67 4.11 1.32
C MET A 183 -1.78 2.82 0.50
N CYS A 184 -1.08 2.75 -0.63
CA CYS A 184 -1.05 1.57 -1.48
C CYS A 184 -0.51 0.33 -0.75
N GLY A 185 0.52 0.50 0.08
CA GLY A 185 1.04 -0.59 0.91
C GLY A 185 0.02 -1.03 1.96
N SER A 186 -0.66 -0.08 2.61
CA SER A 186 -1.42 -0.35 3.83
C SER A 186 -2.72 -1.06 3.51
N VAL A 187 -3.40 -0.61 2.46
CA VAL A 187 -4.72 -1.13 2.05
C VAL A 187 -4.61 -2.52 1.41
N TYR A 188 -3.44 -2.89 0.89
CA TYR A 188 -3.26 -4.23 0.34
C TYR A 188 -3.25 -5.33 1.42
N TRP A 189 -2.89 -4.98 2.66
CA TRP A 189 -2.84 -5.89 3.81
C TRP A 189 -4.00 -5.55 4.77
N TRP A 190 -4.95 -6.47 4.92
CA TRP A 190 -6.31 -6.24 5.47
C TRP A 190 -6.44 -5.29 6.64
N ASN A 191 -7.60 -4.60 6.67
CA ASN A 191 -8.22 -4.02 7.87
C ASN A 191 -7.31 -3.10 8.68
N ARG A 192 -6.21 -2.64 8.07
CA ARG A 192 -5.20 -1.84 8.73
C ARG A 192 -5.44 -0.40 8.39
N THR A 193 -5.49 0.39 9.44
CA THR A 193 -5.38 1.82 9.29
C THR A 193 -4.02 2.15 8.65
N PRO A 194 -3.97 3.00 7.63
CA PRO A 194 -2.70 3.48 7.06
C PRO A 194 -1.99 4.48 8.00
N VAL A 195 -2.67 4.94 9.05
CA VAL A 195 -2.19 5.97 9.98
C VAL A 195 -0.81 5.65 10.55
N PRO A 196 -0.48 4.43 11.03
CA PRO A 196 0.85 4.16 11.57
C PRO A 196 1.98 4.36 10.55
N GLY A 197 1.75 4.01 9.28
CA GLY A 197 2.71 4.22 8.20
C GLY A 197 2.86 5.70 7.86
N LEU A 198 1.75 6.45 7.85
CA LEU A 198 1.75 7.89 7.63
C LEU A 198 2.44 8.63 8.76
N MET A 199 2.15 8.31 10.02
CA MET A 199 2.82 8.91 11.18
C MET A 199 4.32 8.61 11.19
N SER A 200 4.70 7.37 10.86
CA SER A 200 6.11 6.98 10.68
C SER A 200 6.81 7.83 9.62
N TRP A 201 6.13 8.11 8.51
CA TRP A 201 6.63 8.98 7.45
C TRP A 201 6.81 10.43 7.90
N LEU A 202 5.82 11.00 8.60
CA LEU A 202 5.89 12.36 9.13
C LEU A 202 7.03 12.53 10.14
N HIS A 203 7.21 11.56 11.04
CA HIS A 203 8.36 11.57 11.96
C HIS A 203 9.70 11.47 11.21
N LEU A 204 9.79 10.67 10.15
CA LEU A 204 10.99 10.59 9.31
C LEU A 204 11.28 11.93 8.63
N LEU A 205 10.27 12.56 8.03
CA LEU A 205 10.39 13.88 7.41
C LEU A 205 10.88 14.93 8.40
N LYS A 206 10.27 14.98 9.60
CA LYS A 206 10.72 15.89 10.66
C LYS A 206 12.17 15.64 11.07
N ARG A 207 12.59 14.37 11.20
CA ARG A 207 13.99 14.00 11.48
C ARG A 207 14.95 14.42 10.37
N CYS A 208 14.47 14.49 9.13
CA CYS A 208 15.21 15.01 7.99
C CYS A 208 15.08 16.54 7.83
N THR A 209 14.61 17.23 8.88
CA THR A 209 14.45 18.69 8.95
C THR A 209 13.58 19.26 7.82
N ILE A 210 12.62 18.48 7.33
CA ILE A 210 11.63 18.94 6.35
C ILE A 210 10.56 19.75 7.07
N ASP A 211 10.23 20.92 6.53
CA ASP A 211 9.11 21.74 6.99
C ASP A 211 7.80 21.00 6.68
N LEU A 212 7.18 20.46 7.74
CA LEU A 212 5.94 19.69 7.61
C LEU A 212 4.75 20.56 7.23
N GLU A 213 4.75 21.85 7.57
CA GLU A 213 3.65 22.74 7.21
C GLU A 213 3.69 23.05 5.71
N GLU A 214 4.87 23.37 5.17
CA GLU A 214 5.05 23.56 3.73
C GLU A 214 4.78 22.27 2.95
N TYR A 215 5.33 21.15 3.42
CA TYR A 215 5.10 19.83 2.84
C TYR A 215 3.60 19.48 2.81
N GLY A 216 2.90 19.68 3.93
CA GLY A 216 1.46 19.43 4.05
C GLY A 216 0.63 20.32 3.13
N ARG A 217 1.00 21.59 2.97
CA ARG A 217 0.36 22.52 2.04
C ARG A 217 0.46 22.02 0.60
N MET A 218 1.64 21.53 0.21
CA MET A 218 1.85 20.99 -1.15
C MET A 218 1.09 19.68 -1.37
N GLU A 219 1.16 18.73 -0.42
CA GLU A 219 0.38 17.48 -0.51
C GLU A 219 -1.13 17.77 -0.55
N LYS A 220 -1.60 18.78 0.19
CA LYS A 220 -3.00 19.18 0.19
C LYS A 220 -3.42 19.73 -1.17
N HIS A 221 -2.59 20.58 -1.76
CA HIS A 221 -2.82 21.10 -3.11
C HIS A 221 -2.90 19.97 -4.14
N ILE A 222 -1.93 19.05 -4.11
CA ILE A 222 -1.91 17.86 -4.99
C ILE A 222 -3.15 17.01 -4.77
N HIS A 223 -3.53 16.73 -3.51
CA HIS A 223 -4.68 15.90 -3.17
C HIS A 223 -6.00 16.45 -3.73
N LEU A 224 -6.14 17.78 -3.86
CA LEU A 224 -7.33 18.43 -4.41
C LEU A 224 -7.44 18.31 -5.94
N THR A 225 -6.36 17.98 -6.64
CA THR A 225 -6.38 17.77 -8.11
C THR A 225 -7.13 16.49 -8.50
N LEU A 226 -7.76 16.49 -9.69
CA LEU A 226 -8.65 15.41 -10.14
C LEU A 226 -7.93 14.10 -10.50
N GLU A 227 -6.64 14.15 -10.81
CA GLU A 227 -5.89 13.02 -11.37
C GLU A 227 -5.17 12.18 -10.31
N VAL A 228 -5.29 12.56 -9.04
CA VAL A 228 -4.61 11.89 -7.92
C VAL A 228 -5.47 10.78 -7.36
N LYS A 229 -4.82 9.65 -7.07
CA LYS A 229 -5.43 8.49 -6.45
C LYS A 229 -5.87 8.82 -5.03
N ARG A 230 -7.19 8.80 -4.80
CA ARG A 230 -7.79 8.99 -3.48
C ARG A 230 -8.36 7.70 -2.89
N SER A 231 -8.45 6.65 -3.70
CA SER A 231 -9.08 5.39 -3.31
C SER A 231 -8.19 4.19 -3.63
N TRP A 232 -8.20 3.22 -2.73
CA TRP A 232 -7.42 2.00 -2.82
C TRP A 232 -8.31 0.80 -2.56
N ARG A 233 -8.28 -0.16 -3.48
CA ARG A 233 -8.94 -1.45 -3.33
C ARG A 233 -7.98 -2.46 -2.73
N GLY A 234 -8.37 -3.02 -1.59
CA GLY A 234 -7.71 -4.14 -0.95
C GLY A 234 -8.48 -5.43 -1.19
N LEU A 235 -7.76 -6.54 -1.35
CA LEU A 235 -8.36 -7.86 -1.31
C LEU A 235 -8.48 -8.28 0.15
N LYS A 236 -9.71 -8.54 0.61
CA LYS A 236 -9.92 -9.24 1.87
C LYS A 236 -9.61 -10.72 1.63
N LEU A 237 -8.32 -11.03 1.60
CA LEU A 237 -7.87 -12.40 1.72
C LEU A 237 -8.31 -12.86 3.13
N ASN A 238 -8.78 -14.09 3.27
CA ASN A 238 -9.05 -14.62 4.60
C ASN A 238 -7.71 -15.05 5.20
N PRO A 239 -7.44 -14.82 6.50
CA PRO A 239 -6.27 -15.43 7.14
C PRO A 239 -6.29 -16.90 6.78
N PRO A 240 -5.18 -17.47 6.26
CA PRO A 240 -5.13 -18.89 6.02
C PRO A 240 -5.50 -19.56 7.34
N ARG A 241 -6.70 -20.15 7.42
CA ARG A 241 -7.29 -20.76 8.62
C ARG A 241 -6.53 -22.03 9.05
N ARG A 242 -5.22 -22.10 8.78
CA ARG A 242 -4.31 -23.14 9.26
C ARG A 242 -4.29 -23.23 10.80
N PHE A 243 -4.80 -22.22 11.51
CA PHE A 243 -4.90 -22.26 12.97
C PHE A 243 -6.16 -22.91 13.55
N CYS A 244 -7.19 -23.26 12.77
CA CYS A 244 -8.46 -23.73 13.35
C CYS A 244 -8.89 -25.15 12.96
N GLY A 245 -8.13 -25.91 12.16
CA GLY A 245 -8.45 -27.31 11.85
C GLY A 245 -9.78 -27.57 11.10
N ILE A 246 -10.55 -26.53 10.79
CA ILE A 246 -11.80 -26.64 10.02
C ILE A 246 -11.43 -26.73 8.54
N GLN A 247 -11.67 -27.90 7.94
CA GLN A 247 -11.50 -28.12 6.51
C GLN A 247 -12.33 -27.11 5.70
N SER A 248 -11.71 -26.57 4.66
CA SER A 248 -12.22 -25.47 3.85
C SER A 248 -13.41 -25.90 3.01
N GLU A 249 -14.63 -25.55 3.42
CA GLU A 249 -15.67 -25.28 2.44
C GLU A 249 -15.24 -24.08 1.59
N LYS A 250 -15.48 -24.16 0.27
CA LYS A 250 -15.07 -23.20 -0.77
C LYS A 250 -15.27 -21.76 -0.29
N ILE A 251 -14.20 -21.12 0.17
CA ILE A 251 -14.21 -19.72 0.59
C ILE A 251 -14.55 -18.92 -0.66
N LYS A 252 -15.78 -18.41 -0.73
CA LYS A 252 -16.14 -17.41 -1.74
C LYS A 252 -15.18 -16.25 -1.54
N PRO A 253 -14.49 -15.77 -2.60
CA PRO A 253 -13.64 -14.60 -2.46
C PRO A 253 -14.50 -13.48 -1.86
N GLU A 254 -14.10 -13.01 -0.69
CA GLU A 254 -14.78 -11.89 -0.07
C GLU A 254 -14.65 -10.67 -0.97
N ARG A 255 -15.70 -9.86 -1.01
CA ARG A 255 -15.73 -8.65 -1.85
C ARG A 255 -14.50 -7.78 -1.53
N PRO A 256 -13.86 -7.18 -2.55
CA PRO A 256 -12.77 -6.25 -2.30
C PRO A 256 -13.27 -5.13 -1.39
N PHE A 257 -12.47 -4.74 -0.41
CA PHE A 257 -12.77 -3.56 0.39
C PHE A 257 -12.09 -2.35 -0.26
N GLU A 258 -12.71 -1.20 -0.19
CA GLU A 258 -12.18 0.03 -0.75
C GLU A 258 -12.05 1.05 0.38
N ALA A 259 -10.86 1.65 0.48
CA ALA A 259 -10.55 2.69 1.45
C ALA A 259 -10.20 3.96 0.68
N ARG A 260 -10.83 5.08 1.06
CA ARG A 260 -10.65 6.37 0.41
C ARG A 260 -10.17 7.40 1.43
N LEU A 261 -9.08 8.09 1.10
CA LEU A 261 -8.64 9.28 1.85
C LEU A 261 -9.57 10.43 1.44
N VAL A 262 -10.42 10.86 2.38
CA VAL A 262 -11.39 11.93 2.17
C VAL A 262 -10.71 13.28 2.33
N ASN A 263 -9.92 13.41 3.41
CA ASN A 263 -9.31 14.65 3.79
C ASN A 263 -8.14 14.42 4.76
N PHE A 264 -7.31 15.43 4.96
CA PHE A 264 -6.37 15.53 6.07
C PHE A 264 -6.10 16.99 6.44
N VAL A 265 -5.74 17.22 7.69
CA VAL A 265 -5.18 18.48 8.22
C VAL A 265 -3.72 18.23 8.54
N PHE A 266 -2.94 19.30 8.54
CA PHE A 266 -1.50 19.25 8.73
C PHE A 266 -1.06 20.44 9.60
N GLY A 267 0.07 20.29 10.25
CA GLY A 267 0.75 21.31 11.04
C GLY A 267 2.26 21.05 11.09
N PRO A 268 3.00 21.88 11.84
CA PRO A 268 4.46 21.77 11.97
C PRO A 268 4.91 20.51 12.71
N GLU A 269 4.05 19.92 13.54
CA GLU A 269 4.34 18.69 14.28
C GLU A 269 3.60 17.49 13.69
N PRO A 270 4.18 16.27 13.67
CA PRO A 270 3.48 15.07 13.22
C PRO A 270 2.13 14.85 13.92
N ASP A 271 2.04 15.19 15.21
CA ASP A 271 0.83 15.05 16.02
C ASP A 271 -0.29 16.02 15.62
N ASP A 272 0.03 17.10 14.89
CA ASP A 272 -0.96 18.03 14.33
C ASP A 272 -1.69 17.43 13.11
N TRP A 273 -1.18 16.33 12.55
CA TRP A 273 -1.74 15.70 11.37
C TRP A 273 -2.89 14.76 11.72
N GLN A 274 -4.02 14.94 11.04
CA GLN A 274 -5.17 14.04 11.17
C GLN A 274 -5.64 13.63 9.78
N PHE A 275 -5.93 12.34 9.61
CA PHE A 275 -6.34 11.77 8.35
C PHE A 275 -7.75 11.18 8.48
N TRP A 276 -8.65 11.55 7.56
CA TRP A 276 -10.01 11.01 7.50
C TRP A 276 -10.12 10.02 6.35
N PHE A 277 -10.40 8.78 6.69
CA PHE A 277 -10.67 7.73 5.74
C PHE A 277 -12.15 7.38 5.78
N THR A 278 -12.69 7.08 4.61
CA THR A 278 -13.98 6.42 4.49
C THR A 278 -13.79 5.06 3.83
N HIS A 279 -14.63 4.10 4.19
CA HIS A 279 -14.79 2.92 3.36
C HIS A 279 -15.66 3.30 2.16
N ASP A 280 -15.66 2.50 1.09
CA ASP A 280 -16.61 2.68 0.00
C ASP A 280 -18.04 2.55 0.53
N LEU A 281 -18.58 3.69 0.95
CA LEU A 281 -19.95 3.90 1.36
C LEU A 281 -20.80 4.29 0.15
N GLU A 282 -20.24 4.54 -1.04
CA GLU A 282 -21.02 5.06 -2.17
C GLU A 282 -22.20 4.14 -2.50
N ARG A 283 -21.99 2.82 -2.47
CA ARG A 283 -23.08 1.85 -2.65
C ARG A 283 -24.10 1.90 -1.52
N TRP A 284 -23.65 1.97 -0.27
CA TRP A 284 -24.53 2.04 0.89
C TRP A 284 -25.30 3.37 0.95
N PHE A 285 -24.70 4.46 0.47
CA PHE A 285 -25.35 5.75 0.34
C PHE A 285 -26.41 5.72 -0.75
N CYS A 286 -26.14 5.11 -1.91
CA CYS A 286 -27.18 4.90 -2.93
C CYS A 286 -28.33 4.06 -2.37
N ASP A 287 -28.04 2.92 -1.73
CA ASP A 287 -29.06 2.07 -1.12
C ASP A 287 -29.85 2.81 -0.02
N PHE A 288 -29.16 3.65 0.78
CA PHE A 288 -29.76 4.46 1.83
C PHE A 288 -30.69 5.55 1.27
N TRP A 289 -30.24 6.29 0.27
CA TRP A 289 -31.06 7.32 -0.38
C TRP A 289 -32.22 6.72 -1.16
N GLU A 290 -32.00 5.59 -1.84
CA GLU A 290 -33.07 4.83 -2.50
C GLU A 290 -34.13 4.38 -1.48
N MET A 291 -33.73 3.99 -0.27
CA MET A 291 -34.65 3.65 0.82
C MET A 291 -35.42 4.87 1.37
N ILE A 292 -34.80 6.06 1.41
CA ILE A 292 -35.48 7.31 1.80
C ILE A 292 -36.50 7.74 0.74
N GLU A 293 -36.14 7.64 -0.54
CA GLU A 293 -37.02 8.02 -1.66
C GLU A 293 -38.16 7.02 -1.89
N HIS A 294 -37.96 5.75 -1.50
CA HIS A 294 -38.92 4.66 -1.58
C HIS A 294 -39.28 4.10 -0.19
N PRO A 295 -40.01 4.85 0.65
CA PRO A 295 -40.37 4.42 2.00
C PRO A 295 -41.19 3.11 2.00
N GLU A 296 -41.88 2.77 0.90
CA GLU A 296 -42.57 1.49 0.72
C GLU A 296 -41.64 0.27 0.71
N ARG A 297 -40.33 0.49 0.50
CA ARG A 297 -39.28 -0.53 0.57
C ARG A 297 -38.62 -0.61 1.95
N GLY A 298 -39.09 0.17 2.92
CA GLY A 298 -38.62 0.13 4.29
C GLY A 298 -38.66 -1.29 4.85
N MET A 299 -37.57 -1.72 5.50
CA MET A 299 -37.53 -3.02 6.15
C MET A 299 -38.63 -3.13 7.22
N PRO A 300 -39.39 -4.24 7.29
CA PRO A 300 -40.29 -4.50 8.42
C PRO A 300 -39.51 -4.41 9.74
N GLY A 301 -39.90 -3.47 10.61
CA GLY A 301 -39.21 -3.18 11.87
C GLY A 301 -38.29 -1.94 11.86
N SER A 302 -38.22 -1.19 10.77
CA SER A 302 -37.68 0.18 10.77
C SER A 302 -38.62 1.14 11.51
N TRP A 303 -38.05 2.12 12.23
CA TRP A 303 -38.72 2.95 13.24
C TRP A 303 -39.99 3.62 12.69
N THR A 304 -41.15 3.05 13.01
CA THR A 304 -42.44 3.71 12.80
C THR A 304 -42.71 4.65 13.97
N ASP A 305 -42.14 5.85 13.94
CA ASP A 305 -42.53 6.93 14.88
C ASP A 305 -43.87 7.57 14.49
N PHE A 306 -44.52 7.10 13.42
CA PHE A 306 -45.80 7.59 12.92
C PHE A 306 -46.91 6.56 13.06
N ALA A 307 -47.24 6.16 14.29
CA ALA A 307 -48.53 5.54 14.58
C ALA A 307 -48.92 5.64 16.07
N GLU A 308 -48.99 6.86 16.60
CA GLU A 308 -50.01 7.17 17.63
C GLU A 308 -51.17 7.97 17.03
N ASP A 309 -51.65 7.57 15.84
CA ASP A 309 -53.00 7.95 15.41
C ASP A 309 -54.01 7.04 16.12
N LYS A 310 -54.31 7.43 17.36
CA LYS A 310 -55.54 7.04 18.06
C LYS A 310 -56.71 7.64 17.28
N ASN A 311 -57.16 6.97 16.21
CA ASN A 311 -58.53 6.98 15.66
C ASN A 311 -58.52 6.46 14.21
N PHE A 312 -58.64 5.16 14.01
CA PHE A 312 -59.23 4.69 12.75
C PHE A 312 -60.18 3.53 13.01
N HIS A 313 -61.46 3.90 12.97
CA HIS A 313 -62.59 2.99 13.02
C HIS A 313 -62.50 1.92 11.93
N SER A 314 -62.91 0.71 12.32
CA SER A 314 -63.20 -0.43 11.46
C SER A 314 -63.91 -0.02 10.16
N ARG A 315 -63.31 -0.35 9.01
CA ARG A 315 -64.07 -0.64 7.80
C ARG A 315 -63.30 -1.64 6.93
N ASP A 316 -63.83 -2.86 6.93
CA ASP A 316 -63.65 -3.85 5.88
C ASP A 316 -63.78 -3.20 4.49
N HIS A 317 -62.83 -3.46 3.59
CA HIS A 317 -63.10 -3.75 2.17
C HIS A 317 -61.85 -4.29 1.42
N ARG A 318 -61.80 -5.62 1.35
CA ARG A 318 -61.58 -6.49 0.17
C ARG A 318 -61.14 -5.88 -1.19
N LYS A 319 -60.15 -6.57 -1.81
CA LYS A 319 -59.75 -6.68 -3.25
C LYS A 319 -59.03 -5.45 -3.84
N GLU A 320 -58.07 -5.50 -4.78
CA GLU A 320 -57.74 -6.45 -5.85
C GLU A 320 -56.33 -6.14 -6.43
N ALA A 321 -55.81 -7.01 -7.30
CA ALA A 321 -54.44 -7.10 -7.80
C ALA A 321 -54.01 -6.10 -8.91
N SER A 322 -52.69 -5.94 -9.13
CA SER A 322 -51.98 -5.90 -10.45
C SER A 322 -50.58 -5.27 -10.29
N SER A 323 -49.49 -6.00 -10.56
CA SER A 323 -48.80 -6.11 -11.85
C SER A 323 -48.31 -4.77 -12.44
N THR A 324 -47.08 -4.36 -12.13
CA THR A 324 -46.21 -3.71 -13.13
C THR A 324 -44.73 -3.88 -12.77
N ARG A 325 -44.02 -4.72 -13.54
CA ARG A 325 -42.55 -4.87 -13.49
C ARG A 325 -41.95 -3.89 -14.51
N LYS A 326 -41.49 -2.71 -14.07
CA LYS A 326 -40.78 -1.76 -14.93
C LYS A 326 -39.29 -2.09 -14.97
N LYS A 327 -38.75 -2.16 -16.19
CA LYS A 327 -37.33 -2.28 -16.52
C LYS A 327 -36.60 -0.99 -16.12
N CYS A 328 -35.55 -1.08 -15.32
CA CYS A 328 -34.61 0.04 -15.15
C CYS A 328 -33.70 0.10 -16.39
N LEU A 329 -33.78 1.23 -17.09
CA LEU A 329 -32.88 1.63 -18.16
C LEU A 329 -31.60 2.21 -17.54
N HIS A 330 -30.49 1.97 -18.23
CA HIS A 330 -29.19 2.59 -18.08
C HIS A 330 -29.27 4.11 -17.86
N GLU A 331 -28.57 4.62 -16.85
CA GLU A 331 -28.15 6.03 -16.78
C GLU A 331 -26.63 6.13 -16.72
N ASP A 332 -26.01 6.03 -17.89
CA ASP A 332 -24.77 6.73 -18.19
C ASP A 332 -25.14 8.20 -18.46
N ASN A 333 -24.98 9.13 -17.50
CA ASN A 333 -24.81 10.59 -17.77
C ASN A 333 -24.67 11.49 -16.52
N PHE A 334 -24.12 11.02 -15.39
CA PHE A 334 -23.97 11.89 -14.21
C PHE A 334 -22.63 12.63 -14.08
N ASN A 335 -21.84 12.75 -15.15
CA ASN A 335 -20.58 13.50 -15.13
C ASN A 335 -20.48 14.47 -16.30
N LYS A 336 -21.10 15.65 -16.15
CA LYS A 336 -20.76 16.90 -16.87
C LYS A 336 -21.66 18.05 -16.39
N ARG A 337 -21.35 18.63 -15.22
CA ARG A 337 -21.66 20.04 -14.90
C ARG A 337 -21.19 20.43 -13.50
N TRP A 338 -19.90 20.70 -13.37
CA TRP A 338 -19.38 21.70 -12.42
C TRP A 338 -18.16 22.33 -13.09
N CYS A 339 -18.42 23.26 -14.01
CA CYS A 339 -17.43 24.23 -14.45
C CYS A 339 -17.63 25.48 -13.58
N LEU A 340 -16.59 25.76 -12.80
CA LEU A 340 -15.98 27.08 -12.58
C LEU A 340 -16.91 28.29 -12.67
N ASP A 341 -17.14 28.91 -11.50
CA ASP A 341 -17.19 30.36 -11.38
C ASP A 341 -16.29 30.79 -10.20
N GLN A 342 -15.25 31.56 -10.57
CA GLN A 342 -14.38 32.46 -9.79
C GLN A 342 -13.31 31.87 -8.86
#